data_AF-A0A3P1Z9E2-F1
#
_entry.id   AF-A0A3P1Z9E2-F1
#
_cell.length_a   1.000
_cell.length_b   1.000
_cell.length_c   1.000
_cell.angle_alpha   90.00
_cell.angle_beta   90.00
_cell.angle_gamma   90.00
#
_symmetry.space_group_name_H-M   'P 1'
#
loop_
_entity.id
_entity.type
_entity.pdbx_description
1 polymer ?
#
loop_
_entity_poly.entity_id
_entity_poly.type
_entity_poly.pdbx_seq_one_letter_code
_entity_poly.pdbx_strand_id
1 'polypeptide(L)'
;MKKISMFMMASAMVMMVACGGKKAETTEGETTEPVATEAPAPEAAQAPAEGSALDQYLSLVDEMLPLYEKVAAGDAEATQKMAELGQKVQNLAVDLQKEVANLTPEQAQKFQDAAKKLTEAAQKAMSK
;
A
#
# COMPACT_ATOMS: atom_id res chain seq x y z
N MET A 1 44.48 3.79 33.54
CA MET A 1 43.74 2.84 34.40
C MET A 1 42.36 2.64 33.80
N LYS A 2 42.04 1.37 33.50
CA LYS A 2 40.72 0.77 33.34
C LYS A 2 39.70 1.49 32.44
N LYS A 3 39.17 0.91 31.36
CA LYS A 3 39.20 -0.47 30.86
C LYS A 3 38.27 -0.48 29.62
N ILE A 4 38.71 -1.17 28.57
CA ILE A 4 37.89 -1.97 27.64
C ILE A 4 37.06 -1.14 26.63
N SER A 5 37.55 -0.90 25.41
CA SER A 5 37.85 -1.87 24.35
C SER A 5 36.59 -2.53 23.78
N MET A 6 36.55 -2.52 22.45
CA MET A 6 35.98 -3.60 21.64
C MET A 6 34.45 -3.65 21.54
N PHE A 7 33.91 -2.97 20.53
CA PHE A 7 32.86 -3.56 19.71
C PHE A 7 32.99 -3.10 18.25
N MET A 8 34.10 -3.50 17.64
CA MET A 8 34.18 -3.74 16.21
C MET A 8 33.93 -5.24 16.04
N MET A 9 32.70 -5.62 15.71
CA MET A 9 32.43 -6.96 15.22
C MET A 9 31.29 -6.88 14.22
N ALA A 10 31.65 -7.25 12.99
CA ALA A 10 30.73 -7.52 11.91
C ALA A 10 29.55 -8.39 12.38
N SER A 11 28.36 -8.00 11.97
CA SER A 11 27.25 -8.95 11.79
C SER A 11 26.52 -8.53 10.53
N ALA A 12 27.15 -8.90 9.42
CA ALA A 12 26.45 -9.22 8.20
C ALA A 12 25.46 -10.36 8.52
N MET A 13 24.20 -10.00 8.72
CA MET A 13 23.05 -10.88 8.52
C MET A 13 21.92 -10.05 7.90
N VAL A 14 22.17 -9.58 6.68
CA VAL A 14 21.08 -9.25 5.75
C VAL A 14 20.76 -10.54 5.03
N MET A 15 19.86 -11.35 5.58
CA MET A 15 19.21 -12.42 4.84
C MET A 15 17.70 -12.32 5.01
N MET A 16 17.04 -12.18 3.85
CA MET A 16 15.66 -12.60 3.55
C MET A 16 14.51 -11.69 4.00
N VAL A 17 14.42 -10.49 3.41
CA VAL A 17 13.11 -9.93 2.99
C VAL A 17 13.31 -9.26 1.63
N ALA A 18 13.12 -10.03 0.57
CA ALA A 18 12.90 -9.49 -0.77
C ALA A 18 11.93 -10.42 -1.50
N CYS A 19 10.74 -9.87 -1.77
CA CYS A 19 9.84 -10.34 -2.80
C CYS A 19 10.59 -10.62 -4.12
N GLY A 20 10.18 -11.70 -4.78
CA GLY A 20 10.02 -11.72 -6.23
C GLY A 20 11.29 -11.52 -7.06
N GLY A 21 12.15 -12.53 -7.12
CA GLY A 21 13.29 -12.55 -8.03
C GLY A 21 13.81 -13.96 -8.29
N LYS A 22 12.98 -14.86 -8.81
CA LYS A 22 13.39 -16.22 -9.17
C LYS A 22 13.95 -16.24 -10.60
N LYS A 23 15.28 -16.29 -10.73
CA LYS A 23 15.98 -16.83 -11.90
C LYS A 23 17.11 -17.76 -11.44
N ALA A 24 16.97 -19.05 -11.76
CA ALA A 24 17.99 -20.08 -11.94
C ALA A 24 17.24 -21.31 -12.50
N GLU A 25 17.19 -21.50 -13.82
CA GLU A 25 18.06 -22.33 -14.66
C GLU A 25 17.95 -23.86 -14.45
N THR A 26 17.57 -24.53 -15.55
CA THR A 26 17.95 -25.88 -16.02
C THR A 26 17.34 -27.12 -15.35
N THR A 27 16.42 -27.78 -16.07
CA THR A 27 16.42 -29.23 -16.36
C THR A 27 15.40 -29.53 -17.48
N GLU A 28 15.89 -30.05 -18.59
CA GLU A 28 15.14 -30.70 -19.67
C GLU A 28 14.67 -32.10 -19.25
N GLY A 29 13.58 -32.59 -19.84
CA GLY A 29 13.10 -33.98 -19.74
C GLY A 29 11.66 -34.05 -19.21
N GLU A 30 10.64 -34.12 -20.07
CA GLU A 30 10.11 -35.31 -20.76
C GLU A 30 8.78 -35.76 -20.12
N THR A 31 7.72 -35.73 -20.95
CA THR A 31 6.52 -36.57 -20.93
C THR A 31 5.83 -36.86 -19.59
N THR A 32 4.66 -36.24 -19.37
CA THR A 32 3.39 -36.96 -19.11
C THR A 32 2.22 -35.97 -18.99
N GLU A 33 1.35 -35.94 -20.00
CA GLU A 33 -0.09 -35.84 -19.72
C GLU A 33 -0.46 -37.11 -18.93
N PRO A 34 -1.29 -37.08 -17.86
CA PRO A 34 -2.71 -36.76 -18.03
C PRO A 34 -3.39 -36.13 -16.78
N VAL A 35 -4.70 -35.95 -16.93
CA VAL A 35 -5.75 -35.86 -15.89
C VAL A 35 -6.23 -34.46 -15.56
N ALA A 36 -7.39 -34.19 -16.15
CA ALA A 36 -8.41 -33.28 -15.68
C ALA A 36 -8.57 -33.38 -14.15
N THR A 37 -8.04 -32.40 -13.45
CA THR A 37 -8.56 -31.98 -12.15
C THR A 37 -9.38 -30.73 -12.47
N GLU A 38 -10.70 -30.82 -12.32
CA GLU A 38 -11.53 -29.64 -12.12
C GLU A 38 -10.98 -28.94 -10.87
N ALA A 39 -10.07 -28.00 -11.10
CA ALA A 39 -9.72 -27.00 -10.12
C ALA A 39 -11.05 -26.33 -9.71
N PRO A 40 -11.33 -26.16 -8.41
CA PRO A 40 -12.45 -25.31 -8.02
C PRO A 40 -12.26 -24.00 -8.78
N ALA A 41 -13.27 -23.66 -9.58
CA ALA A 41 -13.31 -22.41 -10.32
C ALA A 41 -12.80 -21.31 -9.37
N PRO A 42 -11.77 -20.54 -9.74
CA PRO A 42 -11.35 -19.44 -8.90
C PRO A 42 -12.61 -18.65 -8.61
N GLU A 43 -13.03 -18.64 -7.33
CA GLU A 43 -14.07 -17.76 -6.84
C GLU A 43 -13.75 -16.43 -7.47
N ALA A 44 -14.64 -16.00 -8.36
CA ALA A 44 -14.47 -14.81 -9.16
C ALA A 44 -13.90 -13.76 -8.23
N ALA A 45 -12.65 -13.35 -8.47
CA ALA A 45 -11.99 -12.32 -7.70
C ALA A 45 -13.02 -11.21 -7.60
N GLN A 46 -13.62 -11.07 -6.42
CA GLN A 46 -14.75 -10.18 -6.25
C GLN A 46 -14.13 -8.82 -6.51
N ALA A 47 -14.35 -8.31 -7.73
CA ALA A 47 -14.00 -6.96 -8.07
C ALA A 47 -14.54 -6.11 -6.92
N PRO A 48 -13.76 -5.13 -6.42
CA PRO A 48 -14.23 -4.27 -5.34
C PRO A 48 -15.66 -3.88 -5.67
N ALA A 49 -16.60 -4.17 -4.77
CA ALA A 49 -17.96 -3.73 -4.96
C ALA A 49 -17.89 -2.25 -5.32
N GLU A 50 -18.36 -1.88 -6.52
CA GLU A 50 -18.36 -0.48 -6.94
C GLU A 50 -19.06 0.33 -5.83
N GLY A 51 -18.33 1.25 -5.19
CA GLY A 51 -18.77 1.96 -3.98
C GLY A 51 -18.19 1.49 -2.64
N SER A 52 -17.25 0.54 -2.63
CA SER A 52 -16.54 0.07 -1.42
C SER A 52 -15.81 1.21 -0.67
N ALA A 53 -15.51 1.01 0.61
CA ALA A 53 -14.75 1.98 1.40
C ALA A 53 -13.37 2.24 0.77
N LEU A 54 -12.79 1.24 0.10
CA LEU A 54 -11.55 1.43 -0.64
C LEU A 54 -11.71 2.38 -1.84
N ASP A 55 -12.76 2.24 -2.66
CA ASP A 55 -12.96 3.12 -3.83
C ASP A 55 -13.20 4.58 -3.40
N GLN A 56 -13.95 4.76 -2.32
CA GLN A 56 -14.15 6.07 -1.71
C GLN A 56 -12.83 6.65 -1.16
N TYR A 57 -11.93 5.80 -0.64
CA TYR A 57 -10.62 6.23 -0.15
C TYR A 57 -9.74 6.72 -1.28
N LEU A 58 -9.67 5.94 -2.37
CA LEU A 58 -8.86 6.29 -3.54
C LEU A 58 -9.32 7.62 -4.13
N SER A 59 -10.63 7.81 -4.27
CA SER A 59 -11.22 9.07 -4.74
C SER A 59 -10.90 10.25 -3.80
N LEU A 60 -10.97 10.03 -2.48
CA LEU A 60 -10.61 11.03 -1.47
C LEU A 60 -9.14 11.44 -1.56
N VAL A 61 -8.24 10.46 -1.73
CA VAL A 61 -6.80 10.73 -1.88
C VAL A 61 -6.56 11.59 -3.11
N ASP A 62 -7.12 11.23 -4.27
CA ASP A 62 -6.97 12.01 -5.51
C ASP A 62 -7.53 13.43 -5.37
N GLU A 63 -8.60 13.64 -4.60
CA GLU A 63 -9.15 14.97 -4.31
C GLU A 63 -8.26 15.78 -3.34
N MET A 64 -7.62 15.14 -2.36
CA MET A 64 -6.75 15.81 -1.39
C MET A 64 -5.40 16.22 -1.99
N LEU A 65 -4.84 15.44 -2.91
CA LEU A 65 -3.52 15.71 -3.52
C LEU A 65 -3.36 17.16 -4.04
N PRO A 66 -4.26 17.70 -4.88
CA PRO A 66 -4.14 19.08 -5.36
C PRO A 66 -4.42 20.13 -4.28
N LEU A 67 -5.10 19.77 -3.18
CA LEU A 67 -5.38 20.70 -2.10
C LEU A 67 -4.15 20.96 -1.24
N TYR A 68 -3.26 19.98 -1.06
CA TYR A 68 -2.01 20.17 -0.32
C TYR A 68 -1.14 21.31 -0.87
N GLU A 69 -1.03 21.43 -2.20
CA GLU A 69 -0.29 22.53 -2.82
C GLU A 69 -0.97 23.89 -2.61
N LYS A 70 -2.30 23.91 -2.63
CA LYS A 70 -3.09 25.13 -2.37
C LYS A 70 -3.03 25.56 -0.91
N VAL A 71 -3.09 24.60 0.03
CA VAL A 71 -2.91 24.85 1.46
C VAL A 71 -1.52 25.42 1.73
N ALA A 72 -0.48 24.84 1.12
CA ALA A 72 0.88 25.38 1.21
C ALA A 72 1.01 26.79 0.60
N ALA A 73 0.16 27.13 -0.38
CA ALA A 73 0.07 28.48 -0.94
C ALA A 73 -0.79 29.45 -0.10
N GLY A 74 -1.36 28.99 1.03
CA GLY A 74 -2.19 29.81 1.92
C GLY A 74 -3.65 29.94 1.50
N ASP A 75 -4.14 29.05 0.63
CA ASP A 75 -5.53 29.05 0.18
C ASP A 75 -6.48 28.59 1.31
N ALA A 76 -7.38 29.48 1.72
CA ALA A 76 -8.32 29.25 2.82
C ALA A 76 -9.41 28.22 2.46
N GLU A 77 -9.87 28.18 1.20
CA GLU A 77 -10.88 27.22 0.74
C GLU A 77 -10.28 25.81 0.70
N ALA A 78 -9.04 25.68 0.24
CA ALA A 78 -8.32 24.41 0.26
C ALA A 78 -8.04 23.93 1.69
N THR A 79 -7.76 24.85 2.62
CA THR A 79 -7.58 24.52 4.04
C THR A 79 -8.88 24.00 4.66
N GLN A 80 -10.00 24.67 4.41
CA GLN A 80 -11.31 24.21 4.88
C GLN A 80 -11.68 22.86 4.28
N LYS A 81 -11.46 22.69 2.97
CA LYS A 81 -11.75 21.45 2.27
C LYS A 81 -10.86 20.31 2.74
N MET A 82 -9.58 20.55 3.03
CA MET A 82 -8.69 19.56 3.65
C MET A 82 -9.18 19.13 5.03
N ALA A 83 -9.73 20.04 5.84
CA ALA A 83 -10.32 19.68 7.14
C ALA A 83 -11.57 18.79 6.98
N GLU A 84 -12.46 19.13 6.04
CA GLU A 84 -13.64 18.31 5.72
C GLU A 84 -13.27 16.92 5.19
N LEU A 85 -12.33 16.84 4.24
CA LEU A 85 -11.85 15.57 3.70
C LEU A 85 -11.10 14.76 4.76
N GLY A 86 -10.36 15.41 5.67
CA GLY A 86 -9.73 14.75 6.81
C GLY A 86 -10.74 14.06 7.74
N GLN A 87 -11.89 14.67 8.00
CA GLN A 87 -12.98 14.00 8.72
C GLN A 87 -13.53 12.80 7.94
N LYS A 88 -13.74 12.95 6.63
CA LYS A 88 -14.20 11.83 5.79
C LYS A 88 -13.21 10.66 5.83
N VAL A 89 -11.90 10.93 5.74
CA VAL A 89 -10.85 9.90 5.84
C VAL A 89 -10.91 9.17 7.18
N GLN A 90 -11.13 9.87 8.29
CA GLN A 90 -11.26 9.20 9.60
C GLN A 90 -12.49 8.29 9.68
N ASN A 91 -13.64 8.74 9.15
CA ASN A 91 -14.83 7.90 9.06
C ASN A 91 -14.58 6.68 8.16
N LEU A 92 -13.97 6.93 7.00
CA LEU A 92 -13.65 5.89 6.04
C LEU A 92 -12.63 4.89 6.58
N ALA A 93 -11.68 5.32 7.43
CA ALA A 93 -10.70 4.44 8.04
C ALA A 93 -11.37 3.38 8.93
N VAL A 94 -12.48 3.72 9.59
CA VAL A 94 -13.27 2.75 10.38
C VAL A 94 -13.93 1.71 9.47
N ASP A 95 -14.42 2.11 8.30
CA ASP A 95 -15.05 1.19 7.34
C ASP A 95 -14.00 0.36 6.59
N LEU A 96 -12.90 0.98 6.19
CA LEU A 96 -11.72 0.31 5.65
C LEU A 96 -11.18 -0.73 6.62
N GLN A 97 -11.13 -0.48 7.94
CA GLN A 97 -10.69 -1.50 8.90
C GLN A 97 -11.58 -2.75 8.91
N LYS A 98 -12.88 -2.60 8.62
CA LYS A 98 -13.79 -3.75 8.50
C LYS A 98 -13.61 -4.47 7.17
N GLU A 99 -13.30 -3.73 6.11
CA GLU A 99 -13.10 -4.27 4.77
C GLU A 99 -11.68 -4.82 4.55
N VAL A 100 -10.65 -4.34 5.26
CA VAL A 100 -9.23 -4.67 5.04
C VAL A 100 -8.94 -6.16 5.20
N ALA A 101 -9.69 -6.85 6.07
CA ALA A 101 -9.58 -8.29 6.26
C ALA A 101 -10.08 -9.11 5.06
N ASN A 102 -10.91 -8.49 4.21
CA ASN A 102 -11.52 -9.09 3.03
C ASN A 102 -10.98 -8.51 1.72
N LEU A 103 -10.02 -7.58 1.78
CA LEU A 103 -9.44 -7.00 0.57
C LEU A 103 -8.57 -8.03 -0.16
N THR A 104 -8.67 -8.03 -1.48
CA THR A 104 -7.74 -8.77 -2.32
C THR A 104 -6.34 -8.16 -2.25
N PRO A 105 -5.28 -8.92 -2.58
CA PRO A 105 -3.92 -8.37 -2.62
C PRO A 105 -3.79 -7.12 -3.52
N GLU A 106 -4.49 -7.10 -4.66
CA GLU A 106 -4.51 -5.93 -5.56
C GLU A 106 -5.16 -4.71 -4.91
N GLN A 107 -6.24 -4.90 -4.17
CA GLN A 107 -6.93 -3.84 -3.44
C GLN A 107 -6.07 -3.30 -2.30
N ALA A 108 -5.44 -4.20 -1.53
CA ALA A 108 -4.50 -3.82 -0.49
C ALA A 108 -3.31 -3.02 -1.06
N GLN A 109 -2.81 -3.39 -2.24
CA GLN A 109 -1.76 -2.64 -2.92
C GLN A 109 -2.23 -1.25 -3.35
N LYS A 110 -3.41 -1.12 -3.98
CA LYS A 110 -4.00 0.20 -4.32
C LYS A 110 -4.16 1.08 -3.09
N PHE A 111 -4.62 0.53 -1.97
CA PHE A 111 -4.72 1.23 -0.70
C PHE A 111 -3.36 1.77 -0.23
N GLN A 112 -2.32 0.92 -0.23
CA GLN A 112 -0.97 1.31 0.17
C GLN A 112 -0.38 2.39 -0.75
N ASP A 113 -0.56 2.26 -2.07
CA ASP A 113 -0.08 3.25 -3.03
C ASP A 113 -0.76 4.61 -2.82
N ALA A 114 -2.07 4.62 -2.57
CA ALA A 114 -2.81 5.84 -2.27
C ALA A 114 -2.39 6.47 -0.94
N ALA A 115 -2.24 5.66 0.12
CA ALA A 115 -1.74 6.14 1.41
C ALA A 115 -0.33 6.74 1.32
N LYS A 116 0.54 6.10 0.52
CA LYS A 116 1.89 6.61 0.26
C LYS A 116 1.85 7.94 -0.49
N LYS A 117 1.08 8.06 -1.58
CA LYS A 117 0.91 9.32 -2.32
C LYS A 117 0.42 10.45 -1.42
N LEU A 118 -0.57 10.18 -0.58
CA LEU A 118 -1.10 11.16 0.38
C LEU A 118 -0.01 11.63 1.34
N THR A 119 0.76 10.70 1.90
CA THR A 119 1.85 10.98 2.83
C THR A 119 2.95 11.81 2.16
N GLU A 120 3.35 11.45 0.94
CA GLU A 120 4.34 12.19 0.16
C GLU A 120 3.88 13.61 -0.16
N ALA A 121 2.61 13.79 -0.55
CA ALA A 121 2.03 15.11 -0.78
C ALA A 121 1.97 15.97 0.49
N ALA A 122 1.55 15.38 1.62
CA ALA A 122 1.53 16.05 2.91
C ALA A 122 2.95 16.46 3.35
N GLN A 123 3.92 15.55 3.26
CA GLN A 123 5.31 15.85 3.57
C GLN A 123 5.89 16.95 2.69
N LYS A 124 5.61 16.89 1.37
CA LYS A 124 6.04 17.91 0.42
C LYS A 124 5.43 19.28 0.73
N ALA A 125 4.16 19.33 1.13
CA ALA A 125 3.49 20.56 1.54
C ALA A 125 4.04 21.12 2.87
N MET A 126 4.42 20.25 3.82
CA MET A 126 5.02 20.66 5.10
C MET A 126 6.50 21.07 5.01
N SER A 127 7.21 20.64 3.96
CA SER A 127 8.65 20.91 3.77
C SER A 127 8.93 22.20 2.99
N LYS A 128 7.90 22.99 2.69
CA LYS A 128 7.94 24.20 1.86
C LYS A 128 7.77 25.44 2.73
#